data_AF-A0A7J6E6T0-F1
#
_entry.id   AF-A0A7J6E6T0-F1
#
_cell.length_a   1.000
_cell.length_b   1.000
_cell.length_c   1.000
_cell.angle_alpha   90.00
_cell.angle_beta   90.00
_cell.angle_gamma   90.00
#
_symmetry.space_group_name_H-M   'P 1'
#
loop_
_entity.id
_entity.type
_entity.pdbx_description
1 polymer ?
#
loop_
_entity_poly.entity_id
_entity_poly.type
_entity_poly.pdbx_seq_one_letter_code
_entity_poly.pdbx_strand_id
1 'polypeptide(L)'
;MVKFLLIIIIIIIIICVLICCGSGSLVRSDTENHSYKAGDPVPLYVNKVGPYQNPSESYSYFDLPFCQPDNFKKKNRTLSELLSGDNLIKAPYELEFLVEKRLEIACSKTLTKEEVSQFREAIKRNYYFQMYYDDLPILESIGESYNRGIITDMDNYTFILHTYIQFEILFNKDRVIEIKIQFIPGLGKDITEDKEKCVDFVYNVYWKEVDTAFDKRMEKYLVAPSRCNHIEFNWFAIINTCESLIVAIGILLKLYFHALKKDFSERLHYKELNNNYQHERRWKCILDDVFTLPAHKSLLAAALGSANMTLFQCSWQCISSTMVILILGVIGMFYPYNRVPLLTALIITYTITSSVAGYTATSVYCYFGGTNWLRNLLLTGCLFTGPLLFTFCLLNSIASTYKASIALPLNTIIKFVLVWMFFATPLYLLGGFIGKSSQTEVQAQSQNNKDELKASLTGVKASRKILKVPRFMCYLPQMALAGIFPFSAICVELSSVVYSLWGYENYTQYVRFLTTLILLRIHGLHLLCPFLDVW
;
A
#
# COMPACT_ATOMS: atom_id res chain seq x y z
N MET A 1 -23.24 -28.66 11.80
CA MET A 1 -23.19 -27.51 10.86
C MET A 1 -21.83 -26.79 10.91
N VAL A 2 -21.33 -26.36 12.07
CA VAL A 2 -20.01 -25.68 12.23
C VAL A 2 -18.83 -26.53 11.71
N LYS A 3 -18.79 -27.84 12.01
CA LYS A 3 -17.75 -28.74 11.47
C LYS A 3 -17.75 -28.83 9.93
N PHE A 4 -18.93 -28.77 9.31
CA PHE A 4 -19.07 -28.85 7.85
C PHE A 4 -18.56 -27.57 7.17
N LEU A 5 -18.85 -26.41 7.78
CA LEU A 5 -18.37 -25.11 7.33
C LEU A 5 -16.84 -24.97 7.50
N LEU A 6 -16.29 -25.49 8.59
CA LEU A 6 -14.85 -25.52 8.85
C LEU A 6 -14.11 -26.38 7.82
N ILE A 7 -14.69 -27.53 7.46
CA ILE A 7 -14.17 -28.42 6.41
C ILE A 7 -14.18 -27.70 5.05
N ILE A 8 -15.25 -26.96 4.73
CA ILE A 8 -15.32 -26.17 3.48
C ILE A 8 -14.24 -25.07 3.46
N ILE A 9 -14.01 -24.36 4.57
CA ILE A 9 -12.94 -23.35 4.67
C ILE A 9 -11.57 -24.00 4.50
N ILE A 10 -11.32 -25.13 5.14
CA ILE A 10 -10.06 -25.87 5.02
C ILE A 10 -9.86 -26.34 3.57
N ILE A 11 -10.90 -26.83 2.91
CA ILE A 11 -10.87 -27.23 1.50
C ILE A 11 -10.58 -26.03 0.59
N ILE A 12 -11.18 -24.86 0.84
CA ILE A 12 -10.91 -23.63 0.07
C ILE A 12 -9.47 -23.17 0.26
N ILE A 13 -8.94 -23.21 1.50
CA ILE A 13 -7.54 -22.87 1.79
C ILE A 13 -6.59 -23.84 1.10
N ILE A 14 -6.88 -25.16 1.14
CA ILE A 14 -6.07 -26.18 0.48
C ILE A 14 -6.12 -26.02 -1.04
N ILE A 15 -7.28 -25.70 -1.62
CA ILE A 15 -7.42 -25.43 -3.06
C ILE A 15 -6.64 -24.16 -3.45
N CYS A 16 -6.72 -23.08 -2.66
CA CYS A 16 -5.90 -21.88 -2.90
C CYS A 16 -4.40 -22.17 -2.81
N VAL A 17 -3.96 -22.99 -1.86
CA VAL A 17 -2.55 -23.40 -1.73
C VAL A 17 -2.12 -24.30 -2.89
N LEU A 18 -2.96 -25.25 -3.32
CA LEU A 18 -2.70 -26.12 -4.48
C LEU A 18 -2.68 -25.34 -5.80
N ILE A 19 -3.49 -24.29 -5.96
CA ILE A 19 -3.43 -23.40 -7.13
C ILE A 19 -2.16 -22.55 -7.11
N CYS A 20 -1.68 -22.14 -5.93
CA CYS A 20 -0.40 -21.42 -5.79
C CYS A 20 0.83 -22.33 -5.98
N CYS A 21 0.73 -23.63 -5.70
CA CYS A 21 1.83 -24.60 -5.84
C CYS A 21 1.77 -25.42 -7.14
N GLY A 22 0.67 -25.34 -7.91
CA GLY A 22 0.37 -26.22 -9.04
C GLY A 22 0.84 -25.74 -10.42
N SER A 23 1.47 -24.58 -10.54
CA SER A 23 2.11 -24.11 -11.78
C SER A 23 3.49 -24.76 -11.97
N GLY A 24 3.50 -26.10 -12.04
CA GLY A 24 4.59 -26.87 -12.61
C GLY A 24 4.25 -27.24 -14.04
N SER A 25 4.46 -26.33 -14.99
CA SER A 25 4.27 -26.59 -16.43
C SER A 25 5.61 -26.78 -17.13
N LEU A 26 5.74 -27.96 -17.72
CA LEU A 26 6.48 -28.33 -18.94
C LEU A 26 7.54 -27.31 -19.45
N VAL A 27 8.79 -27.77 -19.50
CA VAL A 27 9.92 -27.07 -20.13
C VAL A 27 9.61 -26.81 -21.62
N ARG A 28 9.21 -25.57 -21.89
CA ARG A 28 9.26 -24.92 -23.20
C ARG A 28 10.05 -23.63 -22.98
N SER A 29 10.95 -23.30 -23.91
CA SER A 29 11.60 -21.98 -23.94
C SER A 29 10.49 -20.96 -24.13
N ASP A 30 10.11 -20.27 -23.06
CA ASP A 30 8.98 -19.35 -23.07
C ASP A 30 9.22 -18.24 -22.05
N THR A 31 8.40 -17.19 -22.14
CA THR A 31 8.42 -15.99 -21.29
C THR A 31 8.37 -16.29 -19.78
N GLU A 32 8.02 -17.51 -19.38
CA GLU A 32 8.02 -17.98 -17.99
C GLU A 32 9.42 -18.35 -17.47
N ASN A 33 10.32 -18.84 -18.33
CA ASN A 33 11.65 -19.33 -17.96
C ASN A 33 12.78 -18.31 -18.24
N HIS A 34 12.45 -17.20 -18.93
CA HIS A 34 13.38 -16.11 -19.30
C HIS A 34 14.69 -16.63 -19.93
N SER A 35 14.60 -17.69 -20.73
CA SER A 35 15.73 -18.36 -21.37
C SER A 35 15.50 -18.37 -22.88
N TYR A 36 16.49 -17.92 -23.63
CA TYR A 36 16.41 -17.66 -25.06
C TYR A 36 17.59 -18.30 -25.79
N LYS A 37 17.35 -18.84 -26.97
CA LYS A 37 18.40 -19.26 -27.90
C LYS A 37 18.74 -18.11 -28.84
N ALA A 38 19.94 -18.14 -29.42
CA ALA A 38 20.34 -17.15 -30.42
C ALA A 38 19.31 -17.10 -31.57
N GLY A 39 18.84 -15.90 -31.91
CA GLY A 39 17.80 -15.66 -32.90
C GLY A 39 16.36 -15.79 -32.40
N ASP A 40 16.13 -16.21 -31.14
CA ASP A 40 14.78 -16.23 -30.58
C ASP A 40 14.26 -14.79 -30.38
N PRO A 41 13.00 -14.50 -30.73
CA PRO A 41 12.41 -13.19 -30.51
C PRO A 41 12.18 -12.95 -29.01
N VAL A 42 12.75 -11.88 -28.47
CA VAL A 42 12.56 -11.49 -27.06
C VAL A 42 11.41 -10.48 -26.99
N PRO A 43 10.41 -10.68 -26.10
CA PRO A 43 9.24 -9.81 -26.05
C PRO A 43 9.59 -8.40 -25.56
N LEU A 44 9.27 -7.40 -26.39
CA LEU A 44 9.28 -5.98 -26.06
C LEU A 44 7.86 -5.42 -26.11
N TYR A 45 7.42 -4.82 -25.00
CA TYR A 45 6.11 -4.18 -24.88
C TYR A 45 6.25 -2.70 -24.55
N VAL A 46 5.51 -1.85 -25.25
CA VAL A 46 5.26 -0.47 -24.82
C VAL A 46 4.11 -0.44 -23.82
N ASN A 47 4.19 0.46 -22.83
CA ASN A 47 3.20 0.54 -21.75
C ASN A 47 2.44 1.86 -21.77
N LYS A 48 3.07 2.92 -21.27
CA LYS A 48 2.42 4.20 -20.99
C LYS A 48 3.37 5.38 -21.15
N VAL A 49 2.78 6.56 -21.30
CA VAL A 49 3.47 7.86 -21.34
C VAL A 49 2.83 8.80 -20.33
N GLY A 50 3.60 9.73 -19.78
CA GLY A 50 3.08 10.71 -18.83
C GLY A 50 4.16 11.71 -18.39
N PRO A 51 3.76 12.83 -17.76
CA PRO A 51 4.70 13.80 -17.22
C PRO A 51 5.51 13.20 -16.07
N TYR A 52 6.83 13.42 -16.08
CA TYR A 52 7.70 12.98 -14.99
C TYR A 52 7.31 13.59 -13.62
N GLN A 53 6.77 14.81 -13.63
CA GLN A 53 6.38 15.51 -12.40
C GLN A 53 5.09 14.95 -11.77
N ASN A 54 4.24 14.25 -12.53
CA ASN A 54 2.98 13.69 -12.03
C ASN A 54 2.77 12.26 -12.57
N PRO A 55 3.38 11.24 -11.93
CA PRO A 55 3.30 9.85 -12.38
C PRO A 55 1.87 9.26 -12.39
N SER A 56 0.96 9.84 -11.61
CA SER A 56 -0.46 9.45 -11.57
C SER A 56 -1.21 9.84 -12.85
N GLU A 57 -0.72 10.81 -13.60
CA GLU A 57 -1.24 11.15 -14.91
C GLU A 57 -0.52 10.29 -15.95
N SER A 58 -1.16 9.20 -16.39
CA SER A 58 -0.58 8.33 -17.41
C SER A 58 -1.57 7.99 -18.50
N TYR A 59 -1.07 7.93 -19.73
CA TYR A 59 -1.80 7.68 -20.97
C TYR A 59 -1.19 6.50 -21.71
N SER A 60 -1.90 5.94 -22.68
CA SER A 60 -1.38 4.85 -23.49
C SER A 60 -0.21 5.36 -24.34
N TYR A 61 0.81 4.54 -24.57
CA TYR A 61 1.98 4.94 -25.38
C TYR A 61 1.58 5.52 -26.75
N PHE A 62 0.59 4.92 -27.40
CA PHE A 62 0.08 5.35 -28.71
C PHE A 62 -0.99 6.45 -28.66
N ASP A 63 -1.27 7.04 -27.49
CA ASP A 63 -2.05 8.29 -27.42
C ASP A 63 -1.21 9.48 -27.91
N LEU A 64 0.12 9.36 -27.84
CA LEU A 64 1.03 10.22 -28.58
C LEU A 64 1.24 9.69 -30.01
N PRO A 65 1.55 10.57 -30.99
CA PRO A 65 1.56 10.22 -32.40
C PRO A 65 2.78 9.41 -32.86
N PHE A 66 3.19 8.42 -32.08
CA PHE A 66 4.16 7.38 -32.45
C PHE A 66 3.59 6.42 -33.51
N CYS A 67 4.45 5.60 -34.11
CA CYS A 67 4.06 4.60 -35.09
C CYS A 67 3.34 3.42 -34.44
N GLN A 68 2.11 3.16 -34.88
CA GLN A 68 1.38 1.97 -34.46
C GLN A 68 1.82 0.77 -35.32
N PRO A 69 2.09 -0.41 -34.72
CA PRO A 69 2.45 -1.59 -35.48
C PRO A 69 1.22 -2.15 -36.24
N ASP A 70 1.43 -2.67 -37.45
CA ASP A 70 0.36 -3.28 -38.28
C ASP A 70 -0.37 -4.41 -37.55
N ASN A 71 0.38 -5.19 -36.75
CA ASN A 71 -0.16 -6.24 -35.90
C ASN A 71 -0.34 -5.73 -34.47
N PHE A 72 -1.44 -5.03 -34.21
CA PHE A 72 -1.81 -4.54 -32.88
C PHE A 72 -2.14 -5.71 -31.93
N LYS A 73 -1.10 -6.32 -31.36
CA LYS A 73 -1.22 -7.41 -30.38
C LYS A 73 -1.01 -6.87 -28.98
N LYS A 74 -2.09 -6.84 -28.22
CA LYS A 74 -2.10 -6.50 -26.79
C LYS A 74 -1.79 -7.75 -25.97
N LYS A 75 -0.90 -7.64 -24.96
CA LYS A 75 -0.64 -8.73 -24.01
C LYS A 75 -1.91 -8.98 -23.19
N ASN A 76 -2.24 -10.25 -22.96
CA ASN A 76 -3.27 -10.61 -22.00
C ASN A 76 -2.79 -10.20 -20.61
N ARG A 77 -3.48 -9.22 -20.01
CA ARG A 77 -3.05 -8.62 -18.74
C ARG A 77 -3.40 -9.53 -17.57
N THR A 78 -2.47 -9.66 -16.64
CA THR A 78 -2.75 -10.21 -15.32
C THR A 78 -3.61 -9.24 -14.50
N LEU A 79 -4.26 -9.74 -13.44
CA LEU A 79 -5.04 -8.89 -12.53
C LEU A 79 -4.17 -7.80 -11.89
N SER A 80 -2.89 -8.09 -11.68
CA SER A 80 -1.90 -7.14 -11.16
C SER A 80 -1.60 -6.02 -12.14
N GLU A 81 -1.21 -6.36 -13.37
CA GLU A 81 -0.92 -5.38 -14.44
C GLU A 81 -2.13 -4.47 -14.70
N LEU A 82 -3.34 -5.02 -14.61
CA LEU A 82 -4.58 -4.27 -14.78
C LEU A 82 -4.83 -3.25 -13.66
N LEU A 83 -4.54 -3.59 -12.40
CA LEU A 83 -4.65 -2.67 -11.27
C LEU A 83 -3.59 -1.57 -11.29
N SER A 84 -2.42 -1.85 -11.85
CA SER A 84 -1.35 -0.87 -12.07
C SER A 84 -1.63 0.09 -13.25
N GLY A 85 -2.72 -0.15 -14.00
CA GLY A 85 -3.05 0.62 -15.19
C GLY A 85 -2.13 0.32 -16.37
N ASP A 86 -1.47 -0.84 -16.40
CA ASP A 86 -0.54 -1.18 -17.47
C ASP A 86 -1.29 -1.55 -18.76
N ASN A 87 -0.83 -0.98 -19.87
CA ASN A 87 -1.32 -1.21 -21.21
C ASN A 87 -0.22 -1.76 -22.12
N LEU A 88 0.20 -3.00 -21.84
CA LEU A 88 1.26 -3.67 -22.58
C LEU A 88 0.82 -4.03 -24.00
N ILE A 89 1.41 -3.35 -24.98
CA ILE A 89 1.20 -3.57 -26.42
C ILE A 89 2.55 -3.88 -27.05
N LYS A 90 2.60 -4.83 -27.99
CA LYS A 90 3.86 -5.19 -28.66
C LYS A 90 4.48 -3.94 -29.30
N ALA A 91 5.76 -3.69 -29.01
CA ALA A 91 6.49 -2.57 -29.57
C ALA A 91 6.78 -2.77 -31.08
N PRO A 92 6.98 -1.69 -31.85
CA PRO A 92 7.35 -1.78 -33.27
C PRO A 92 8.81 -2.18 -33.50
N TYR A 93 9.62 -2.35 -32.44
CA TYR A 93 11.01 -2.77 -32.54
C TYR A 93 11.14 -4.29 -32.42
N GLU A 94 11.86 -4.91 -33.35
CA GLU A 94 12.10 -6.35 -33.35
C GLU A 94 13.47 -6.66 -32.76
N LEU A 95 13.47 -7.16 -31.53
CA LEU A 95 14.67 -7.52 -30.79
C LEU A 95 14.79 -9.05 -30.71
N GLU A 96 15.85 -9.58 -31.30
CA GLU A 96 16.16 -11.01 -31.32
C GLU A 96 17.41 -11.27 -30.48
N PHE A 97 17.40 -12.37 -29.72
CA PHE A 97 18.47 -12.69 -28.78
C PHE A 97 19.81 -12.90 -29.51
N LEU A 98 20.85 -12.17 -29.10
CA LEU A 98 22.20 -12.18 -29.68
C LEU A 98 22.30 -11.75 -31.17
N VAL A 99 21.28 -11.06 -31.68
CA VAL A 99 21.32 -10.49 -33.03
C VAL A 99 21.56 -8.98 -32.93
N GLU A 100 22.73 -8.53 -33.40
CA GLU A 100 23.02 -7.10 -33.53
C GLU A 100 22.29 -6.49 -34.73
N LYS A 101 21.78 -5.28 -34.57
CA LYS A 101 21.08 -4.52 -35.61
C LYS A 101 21.66 -3.11 -35.68
N ARG A 102 21.84 -2.57 -36.89
CA ARG A 102 22.41 -1.22 -37.11
C ARG A 102 21.56 -0.46 -38.11
N LEU A 103 21.09 0.72 -37.70
CA LEU A 103 20.29 1.65 -38.50
C LEU A 103 19.01 1.01 -39.04
N GLU A 104 18.37 0.16 -38.22
CA GLU A 104 17.10 -0.45 -38.60
C GLU A 104 15.97 0.57 -38.45
N ILE A 105 15.14 0.69 -39.49
CA ILE A 105 14.00 1.60 -39.49
C ILE A 105 12.82 0.84 -38.89
N ALA A 106 12.37 1.26 -37.71
CA ALA A 106 11.16 0.70 -37.11
C ALA A 106 9.91 1.17 -37.87
N CYS A 107 9.89 2.44 -38.28
CA CYS A 107 8.82 3.02 -39.08
C CYS A 107 9.19 4.43 -39.58
N SER A 108 8.53 4.84 -40.66
CA SER A 108 8.57 6.22 -41.18
C SER A 108 7.18 6.83 -41.08
N LYS A 109 7.07 8.03 -40.50
CA LYS A 109 5.80 8.75 -40.35
C LYS A 109 5.96 10.22 -40.69
N THR A 110 5.02 10.78 -41.44
CA THR A 110 4.91 12.23 -41.64
C THR A 110 4.01 12.80 -40.55
N LEU A 111 4.59 13.60 -39.66
CA LEU A 111 3.86 14.24 -38.58
C LEU A 111 3.12 15.48 -39.08
N THR A 112 1.83 15.59 -38.76
CA THR A 112 1.05 16.80 -39.03
C THR A 112 1.44 17.93 -38.07
N LYS A 113 1.02 19.17 -38.36
CA LYS A 113 1.26 20.32 -37.48
C LYS A 113 0.70 20.11 -36.07
N GLU A 114 -0.46 19.47 -35.97
CA GLU A 114 -1.12 19.15 -34.70
C GLU A 114 -0.33 18.11 -33.91
N GLU A 115 0.15 17.06 -34.58
CA GLU A 115 0.97 16.01 -33.96
C GLU A 115 2.34 16.54 -33.48
N VAL A 116 2.95 17.45 -34.26
CA VAL A 116 4.18 18.15 -33.87
C VAL A 116 3.94 18.99 -32.62
N SER A 117 2.81 19.70 -32.53
CA SER A 117 2.43 20.47 -31.35
C SER A 117 2.26 19.57 -30.12
N GLN A 118 1.58 18.42 -30.27
CA GLN A 118 1.41 17.44 -29.18
C GLN A 118 2.74 16.94 -28.64
N PHE A 119 3.69 16.56 -29.50
CA PHE A 119 5.03 16.17 -29.05
C PHE A 119 5.76 17.33 -28.37
N ARG A 120 5.64 18.56 -28.88
CA ARG A 120 6.26 19.73 -28.26
C ARG A 120 5.72 19.99 -26.86
N GLU A 121 4.40 19.91 -26.67
CA GLU A 121 3.78 20.03 -25.35
C GLU A 121 4.22 18.92 -24.39
N ALA A 122 4.32 17.68 -24.88
CA ALA A 122 4.84 16.56 -24.11
C ALA A 122 6.28 16.78 -23.65
N ILE A 123 7.17 17.26 -24.54
CA ILE A 123 8.56 17.59 -24.19
C ILE A 123 8.62 18.76 -23.20
N LYS A 124 7.82 19.83 -23.40
CA LYS A 124 7.72 20.95 -22.44
C LYS A 124 7.36 20.49 -21.02
N ARG A 125 6.54 19.46 -20.90
CA ARG A 125 6.11 18.87 -19.61
C ARG A 125 7.03 17.73 -19.13
N ASN A 126 8.17 17.49 -19.78
CA ASN A 126 9.10 16.39 -19.50
C ASN A 126 8.38 15.04 -19.46
N TYR A 127 7.64 14.72 -20.53
CA TYR A 127 7.01 13.41 -20.64
C TYR A 127 8.05 12.31 -20.79
N TYR A 128 7.82 11.23 -20.06
CA TYR A 128 8.54 9.97 -20.23
C TYR A 128 7.68 8.97 -20.98
N PHE A 129 8.34 7.96 -21.53
CA PHE A 129 7.69 6.73 -21.97
C PHE A 129 8.21 5.54 -21.16
N GLN A 130 7.34 4.56 -20.96
CA GLN A 130 7.67 3.32 -20.28
C GLN A 130 7.52 2.12 -21.22
N MET A 131 8.54 1.27 -21.25
CA MET A 131 8.54 -0.02 -21.95
C MET A 131 8.94 -1.16 -21.02
N TYR A 132 8.68 -2.40 -21.43
CA TYR A 132 9.12 -3.61 -20.76
C TYR A 132 9.78 -4.54 -21.77
N TYR A 133 11.01 -4.94 -21.50
CA TYR A 133 11.76 -5.91 -22.29
C TYR A 133 12.13 -7.10 -21.41
N ASP A 134 11.66 -8.30 -21.74
CA ASP A 134 11.82 -9.47 -20.85
C ASP A 134 11.38 -9.19 -19.39
N ASP A 135 10.27 -8.46 -19.23
CA ASP A 135 9.73 -7.94 -17.96
C ASP A 135 10.65 -6.94 -17.21
N LEU A 136 11.76 -6.49 -17.82
CA LEU A 136 12.60 -5.41 -17.30
C LEU A 136 12.00 -4.05 -17.70
N PRO A 137 11.71 -3.16 -16.73
CA PRO A 137 11.17 -1.84 -16.99
C PRO A 137 12.22 -0.94 -17.62
N ILE A 138 11.79 -0.13 -18.59
CA ILE A 138 12.59 0.93 -19.19
C ILE A 138 11.79 2.23 -19.06
N LEU A 139 12.43 3.28 -18.59
CA LEU A 139 11.83 4.59 -18.38
C LEU A 139 12.76 5.65 -18.95
N GLU A 140 12.34 6.34 -20.00
CA GLU A 140 13.16 7.33 -20.69
C GLU A 140 12.33 8.54 -21.14
N SER A 141 13.00 9.68 -21.37
CA SER A 141 12.35 10.89 -21.88
C SER A 141 12.01 10.75 -23.36
N ILE A 142 10.87 11.32 -23.76
CA ILE A 142 10.44 11.35 -25.18
C ILE A 142 11.33 12.29 -26.01
N GLY A 143 11.90 13.30 -25.38
CA GLY A 143 12.76 14.27 -26.02
C GLY A 143 13.34 15.25 -25.01
N GLU A 144 14.08 16.20 -25.53
CA GLU A 144 14.82 17.18 -24.74
C GLU A 144 14.54 18.59 -25.24
N SER A 145 14.49 19.54 -24.32
CA SER A 145 14.43 20.96 -24.65
C SER A 145 15.72 21.64 -24.26
N TYR A 146 16.33 22.36 -25.19
CA TYR A 146 17.54 23.14 -24.95
C TYR A 146 17.20 24.62 -24.98
N ASN A 147 17.70 25.38 -24.01
CA ASN A 147 17.61 26.84 -24.07
C ASN A 147 18.72 27.35 -25.01
N ARG A 148 18.33 28.04 -26.08
CA ARG A 148 19.26 28.59 -27.07
C ARG A 148 19.89 29.92 -26.62
N GLY A 149 19.42 30.51 -25.52
CA GLY A 149 19.80 31.86 -25.09
C GLY A 149 20.83 31.92 -23.97
N ILE A 150 21.82 32.80 -24.15
CA ILE A 150 22.57 33.43 -23.06
C ILE A 150 21.71 34.61 -22.59
N ILE A 151 21.09 34.50 -21.41
CA ILE A 151 20.32 35.54 -20.68
C ILE A 151 18.83 35.71 -21.13
N THR A 152 17.94 35.26 -20.24
CA THR A 152 16.56 35.71 -19.98
C THR A 152 15.64 36.08 -21.16
N ASP A 153 15.42 35.18 -22.10
CA ASP A 153 14.21 35.21 -22.94
C ASP A 153 13.54 33.83 -22.93
N MET A 154 12.26 33.80 -22.57
CA MET A 154 11.49 32.56 -22.35
C MET A 154 11.04 31.89 -23.67
N ASP A 155 11.33 32.49 -24.82
CA ASP A 155 10.79 32.09 -26.13
C ASP A 155 11.80 31.37 -27.06
N ASN A 156 13.06 31.17 -26.64
CA ASN A 156 14.11 30.55 -27.46
C ASN A 156 14.45 29.10 -27.03
N TYR A 157 13.44 28.27 -26.77
CA TYR A 157 13.65 26.85 -26.54
C TYR A 157 13.61 26.06 -27.85
N THR A 158 14.64 25.26 -28.10
CA THR A 158 14.63 24.27 -29.18
C THR A 158 14.18 22.92 -28.63
N PHE A 159 13.19 22.31 -29.29
CA PHE A 159 12.61 21.03 -28.88
C PHE A 159 13.10 19.92 -29.80
N ILE A 160 13.78 18.93 -29.23
CA ILE A 160 14.35 17.79 -29.96
C ILE A 160 13.59 16.52 -29.55
N LEU A 161 12.97 15.88 -30.53
CA LEU A 161 12.31 14.59 -30.36
C LEU A 161 13.33 13.45 -30.49
N HIS A 162 13.31 12.49 -29.56
CA HIS A 162 14.12 11.28 -29.67
C HIS A 162 13.51 10.30 -30.68
N THR A 163 14.12 10.25 -31.86
CA THR A 163 13.70 9.38 -32.97
C THR A 163 14.68 8.24 -33.20
N TYR A 164 15.89 8.38 -32.67
CA TYR A 164 16.96 7.41 -32.75
C TYR A 164 17.19 6.76 -31.37
N ILE A 165 17.04 5.45 -31.27
CA ILE A 165 17.17 4.69 -30.01
C ILE A 165 18.28 3.66 -30.14
N GLN A 166 19.28 3.72 -29.27
CA GLN A 166 20.29 2.67 -29.15
C GLN A 166 19.98 1.75 -27.97
N PHE A 167 19.61 0.51 -28.27
CA PHE A 167 19.43 -0.53 -27.26
C PHE A 167 20.78 -1.21 -26.99
N GLU A 168 21.27 -1.10 -25.75
CA GLU A 168 22.40 -1.87 -25.23
C GLU A 168 21.86 -2.93 -24.27
N ILE A 169 21.94 -4.20 -24.68
CA ILE A 169 21.38 -5.33 -23.95
C ILE A 169 22.51 -6.15 -23.35
N LEU A 170 22.47 -6.30 -22.02
CA LEU A 170 23.42 -7.12 -21.28
C LEU A 170 22.82 -8.51 -21.04
N PHE A 171 23.60 -9.55 -21.35
CA PHE A 171 23.16 -10.92 -21.22
C PHE A 171 24.19 -11.77 -20.46
N ASN A 172 23.72 -12.86 -19.87
CA ASN A 172 24.55 -13.88 -19.26
C ASN A 172 24.05 -15.25 -19.71
N LYS A 173 24.87 -16.01 -20.45
CA LYS A 173 24.49 -17.27 -21.08
C LYS A 173 23.23 -17.09 -21.94
N ASP A 174 22.13 -17.74 -21.56
CA ASP A 174 20.88 -17.80 -22.33
C ASP A 174 19.84 -16.81 -21.80
N ARG A 175 20.22 -15.87 -20.92
CA ARG A 175 19.28 -14.98 -20.22
C ARG A 175 19.63 -13.51 -20.37
N VAL A 176 18.60 -12.67 -20.49
CA VAL A 176 18.73 -11.23 -20.47
C VAL A 176 18.85 -10.74 -19.02
N ILE A 177 19.88 -9.95 -18.76
CA ILE A 177 20.15 -9.38 -17.44
C ILE A 177 19.72 -7.92 -17.37
N GLU A 178 20.10 -7.12 -18.37
CA GLU A 178 19.86 -5.68 -18.33
C GLU A 178 19.59 -5.14 -19.73
N ILE A 179 18.80 -4.08 -19.81
CA ILE A 179 18.63 -3.29 -21.03
C ILE A 179 18.84 -1.82 -20.68
N LYS A 180 19.62 -1.14 -21.51
CA LYS A 180 19.85 0.30 -21.44
C LYS A 180 19.44 0.92 -22.77
N ILE A 181 18.78 2.07 -22.69
CA ILE A 181 18.57 2.92 -23.84
C ILE A 181 19.60 4.04 -23.77
N GLN A 182 20.25 4.31 -24.90
CA GLN A 182 21.12 5.45 -25.07
C GLN A 182 20.58 6.31 -26.21
N PHE A 183 20.53 7.63 -25.99
CA PHE A 183 20.21 8.60 -27.03
C PHE A 183 21.52 9.26 -27.48
N ILE A 184 21.80 9.19 -28.78
CA ILE A 184 22.99 9.84 -29.35
C ILE A 184 22.65 11.33 -29.57
N PRO A 185 23.40 12.27 -28.99
CA PRO A 185 23.16 13.69 -29.17
C PRO A 185 23.29 14.08 -30.65
N GLY A 186 22.35 14.86 -31.16
CA GLY A 186 22.32 15.34 -32.55
C GLY A 186 21.63 14.41 -33.55
N LEU A 187 21.25 13.17 -33.19
CA LEU A 187 20.43 12.29 -34.03
C LEU A 187 18.91 12.44 -33.81
N GLY A 188 18.51 13.22 -32.80
CA GLY A 188 17.11 13.57 -32.58
C GLY A 188 16.58 14.54 -33.64
N LYS A 189 15.26 14.58 -33.82
CA LYS A 189 14.62 15.47 -34.79
C LYS A 189 14.18 16.77 -34.11
N ASP A 190 14.64 17.91 -34.62
CA ASP A 190 14.14 19.22 -34.21
C ASP A 190 12.67 19.36 -34.63
N ILE A 191 11.78 19.65 -33.67
CA ILE A 191 10.34 19.87 -33.85
C ILE A 191 9.88 21.26 -33.35
N THR A 192 10.80 22.22 -33.30
CA THR A 192 10.56 23.59 -32.80
C THR A 192 9.57 24.37 -33.66
N GLU A 193 9.60 24.19 -34.98
CA GLU A 193 8.68 24.84 -35.92
C GLU A 193 7.36 24.06 -36.08
N ASP A 194 6.23 24.78 -36.18
CA ASP A 194 4.88 24.25 -36.47
C ASP A 194 4.68 23.92 -37.95
N LYS A 195 5.51 23.02 -38.45
CA LYS A 195 5.47 22.53 -39.83
C LYS A 195 5.39 21.02 -39.84
N GLU A 196 4.80 20.50 -40.91
CA GLU A 196 4.81 19.07 -41.17
C GLU A 196 6.24 18.59 -41.31
N LYS A 197 6.57 17.48 -40.63
CA LYS A 197 7.92 16.92 -40.60
C LYS A 197 7.86 15.42 -40.79
N CYS A 198 8.61 14.93 -41.79
CA CYS A 198 8.87 13.51 -41.92
C CYS A 198 9.87 13.08 -40.85
N VAL A 199 9.50 12.03 -40.12
CA VAL A 199 10.26 11.45 -39.02
C VAL A 199 10.41 9.96 -39.25
N ASP A 200 11.66 9.51 -39.27
CA ASP A 200 12.01 8.10 -39.30
C ASP A 200 12.45 7.69 -37.89
N PHE A 201 11.77 6.69 -37.33
CA PHE A 201 12.16 6.09 -36.06
C PHE A 201 13.15 4.96 -36.35
N VAL A 202 14.39 5.13 -35.88
CA VAL A 202 15.52 4.27 -36.20
C VAL A 202 16.10 3.70 -34.91
N TYR A 203 16.55 2.46 -34.94
CA TYR A 203 17.16 1.83 -33.78
C TYR A 203 18.40 1.01 -34.10
N ASN A 204 19.27 0.91 -33.09
CA ASN A 204 20.41 0.00 -33.07
C ASN A 204 20.26 -0.96 -31.89
N VAL A 205 20.83 -2.16 -32.04
CA VAL A 205 20.86 -3.19 -31.00
C VAL A 205 22.28 -3.69 -30.85
N TYR A 206 22.81 -3.56 -29.64
CA TYR A 206 24.12 -4.05 -29.23
C TYR A 206 23.97 -5.04 -28.08
N TRP A 207 24.72 -6.13 -28.14
CA TRP A 207 24.74 -7.16 -27.11
C TRP A 207 26.08 -7.17 -26.40
N LYS A 208 26.06 -7.30 -25.08
CA LYS A 208 27.27 -7.38 -24.27
C LYS A 208 27.12 -8.43 -23.16
N GLU A 209 28.10 -9.32 -23.07
CA GLU A 209 28.10 -10.37 -22.05
C GLU A 209 28.53 -9.81 -20.68
N VAL A 210 27.87 -10.28 -19.62
CA VAL A 210 28.16 -9.91 -18.22
C VAL A 210 28.06 -11.12 -17.30
N ASP A 211 28.90 -11.13 -16.25
CA ASP A 211 28.95 -12.23 -15.27
C ASP A 211 27.88 -12.13 -14.16
N THR A 212 26.94 -11.18 -14.26
CA THR A 212 25.92 -10.98 -13.23
C THR A 212 24.89 -12.12 -13.21
N ALA A 213 24.64 -12.69 -12.04
CA ALA A 213 23.65 -13.75 -11.87
C ALA A 213 22.24 -13.23 -12.16
N PHE A 214 21.42 -14.07 -12.80
CA PHE A 214 20.03 -13.74 -13.16
C PHE A 214 19.19 -13.26 -11.98
N ASP A 215 19.36 -13.87 -10.81
CA ASP A 215 18.58 -13.51 -9.60
C ASP A 215 18.84 -12.07 -9.12
N LYS A 216 20.01 -11.52 -9.45
CA LYS A 216 20.42 -10.15 -9.10
C LYS A 216 20.02 -9.11 -10.13
N ARG A 217 19.43 -9.50 -11.26
CA ARG A 217 19.12 -8.57 -12.36
C ARG A 217 18.22 -7.40 -11.97
N MET A 218 17.36 -7.61 -10.97
CA MET A 218 16.43 -6.60 -10.47
C MET A 218 17.05 -5.63 -9.44
N GLU A 219 18.26 -5.92 -8.93
CA GLU A 219 18.92 -5.09 -7.91
C GLU A 219 19.17 -3.67 -8.38
N LYS A 220 19.52 -3.48 -9.66
CA LYS A 220 19.71 -2.15 -10.25
C LYS A 220 18.44 -1.29 -10.13
N TYR A 221 17.28 -1.89 -10.35
CA TYR A 221 16.01 -1.16 -10.35
C TYR A 221 15.42 -0.96 -8.94
N LEU A 222 15.98 -1.63 -7.92
CA LEU A 222 15.69 -1.34 -6.50
C LEU A 222 16.33 -0.02 -6.05
N VAL A 223 17.43 0.38 -6.69
CA VAL A 223 18.12 1.64 -6.43
C VAL A 223 17.55 2.69 -7.38
N ALA A 224 16.76 3.64 -6.85
CA ALA A 224 16.15 4.69 -7.67
C ALA A 224 17.23 5.42 -8.50
N PRO A 225 17.06 5.55 -9.83
CA PRO A 225 17.99 6.31 -10.64
C PRO A 225 17.77 7.80 -10.36
N SER A 226 18.85 8.46 -9.95
CA SER A 226 19.03 9.92 -10.04
C SER A 226 18.06 10.82 -9.25
N ARG A 227 18.26 10.88 -7.94
CA ARG A 227 18.34 12.19 -7.26
C ARG A 227 19.55 12.18 -6.32
N CYS A 228 20.47 13.13 -6.50
CA CYS A 228 21.66 13.34 -5.66
C CYS A 228 21.36 13.65 -4.16
N ASN A 229 20.11 13.52 -3.72
CA ASN A 229 19.64 13.84 -2.36
C ASN A 229 19.46 12.58 -1.48
N HIS A 230 19.77 11.37 -1.98
CA HIS A 230 19.71 10.15 -1.16
C HIS A 230 20.62 10.21 0.08
N ILE A 231 21.71 10.99 0.02
CA ILE A 231 22.62 11.17 1.16
C ILE A 231 21.94 12.02 2.25
N GLU A 232 21.28 13.11 1.89
CA GLU A 232 20.61 14.00 2.87
C GLU A 232 19.51 13.25 3.61
N PHE A 233 18.65 12.52 2.89
CA PHE A 233 17.50 11.84 3.48
C PHE A 233 17.89 10.72 4.46
N ASN A 234 19.00 10.02 4.21
CA ASN A 234 19.43 8.92 5.08
C ASN A 234 19.93 9.41 6.45
N TRP A 235 20.64 10.54 6.52
CA TRP A 235 21.09 11.09 7.81
C TRP A 235 19.93 11.63 8.64
N PHE A 236 18.92 12.26 8.01
CA PHE A 236 17.68 12.64 8.70
C PHE A 236 16.92 11.44 9.27
N ALA A 237 16.86 10.33 8.53
CA ALA A 237 16.24 9.10 9.01
C ALA A 237 17.00 8.51 10.22
N ILE A 238 18.34 8.48 10.18
CA ILE A 238 19.15 8.01 11.31
C ILE A 238 18.90 8.87 12.55
N ILE A 239 18.92 10.20 12.42
CA ILE A 239 18.67 11.12 13.53
C ILE A 239 17.29 10.89 14.15
N ASN A 240 16.25 10.75 13.33
CA ASN A 240 14.88 10.49 13.79
C ASN A 240 14.76 9.14 14.54
N THR A 241 15.44 8.09 14.05
CA THR A 241 15.45 6.80 14.77
C THR A 241 16.14 6.90 16.13
N CYS A 242 17.27 7.60 16.22
CA CYS A 242 17.96 7.86 17.48
C CYS A 242 17.11 8.70 18.44
N GLU A 243 16.45 9.75 17.96
CA GLU A 243 15.54 10.58 18.76
C GLU A 243 14.42 9.72 19.37
N SER A 244 13.76 8.90 18.55
CA SER A 244 12.67 8.04 19.01
C SER A 244 13.11 7.01 20.07
N LEU A 245 14.34 6.49 19.96
CA LEU A 245 14.92 5.56 20.94
C LEU A 245 15.23 6.24 22.27
N ILE A 246 15.79 7.46 22.23
CA ILE A 246 16.07 8.24 23.45
C ILE A 246 14.76 8.57 24.18
N VAL A 247 13.73 8.98 23.45
CA VAL A 247 12.40 9.24 24.02
C VAL A 247 11.81 7.96 24.63
N ALA A 248 11.91 6.81 23.96
CA ALA A 248 11.44 5.53 24.48
C ALA A 248 12.12 5.17 25.81
N ILE A 249 13.46 5.25 25.84
CA ILE A 249 14.27 4.97 27.04
C ILE A 249 13.91 5.95 28.16
N GLY A 250 13.74 7.24 27.85
CA GLY A 250 13.34 8.25 28.82
C GLY A 250 11.98 7.96 29.46
N ILE A 251 10.99 7.55 28.66
CA ILE A 251 9.67 7.15 29.16
C ILE A 251 9.77 5.90 30.04
N LEU A 252 10.52 4.88 29.62
CA LEU A 252 10.74 3.66 30.40
C LEU A 252 11.42 3.94 31.73
N LEU A 253 12.46 4.79 31.75
CA LEU A 253 13.13 5.19 32.98
C LEU A 253 12.19 5.97 33.90
N LYS A 254 11.41 6.92 33.38
CA LYS A 254 10.42 7.66 34.18
C LYS A 254 9.38 6.72 34.80
N LEU A 255 8.89 5.75 34.05
CA LEU A 255 7.95 4.73 34.54
C LEU A 255 8.59 3.86 35.62
N TYR A 256 9.83 3.41 35.40
CA TYR A 256 10.58 2.62 36.37
C TYR A 256 10.77 3.39 37.68
N PHE A 257 11.20 4.66 37.62
CA PHE A 257 11.32 5.51 38.80
C PHE A 257 9.98 5.83 39.46
N HIS A 258 8.90 6.00 38.67
CA HIS A 258 7.56 6.20 39.21
C HIS A 258 7.05 4.95 39.95
N ALA A 259 7.19 3.77 39.34
CA ALA A 259 6.83 2.49 39.94
C ALA A 259 7.64 2.24 41.21
N LEU A 260 8.96 2.46 41.18
CA LEU A 260 9.81 2.39 42.36
C LEU A 260 9.33 3.36 43.45
N LYS A 261 9.08 4.63 43.11
CA LYS A 261 8.64 5.64 44.09
C LYS A 261 7.27 5.27 44.68
N LYS A 262 6.35 4.76 43.87
CA LYS A 262 5.04 4.25 44.30
C LYS A 262 5.22 3.08 45.27
N ASP A 263 6.00 2.07 44.90
CA ASP A 263 6.30 0.90 45.75
C ASP A 263 7.04 1.26 47.05
N PHE A 264 7.92 2.26 47.03
CA PHE A 264 8.57 2.78 48.25
C PHE A 264 7.58 3.56 49.11
N SER A 265 6.72 4.39 48.51
CA SER A 265 5.69 5.16 49.23
C SER A 265 4.60 4.28 49.83
N GLU A 266 4.16 3.23 49.12
CA GLU A 266 3.21 2.25 49.63
C GLU A 266 3.81 1.45 50.78
N ARG A 267 5.09 1.06 50.70
CA ARG A 267 5.79 0.40 51.82
C ARG A 267 5.99 1.32 53.03
N LEU A 268 6.24 2.62 52.82
CA LEU A 268 6.29 3.61 53.90
C LEU A 268 4.90 3.78 54.55
N HIS A 269 3.85 3.95 53.75
CA HIS A 269 2.49 4.10 54.23
C HIS A 269 1.95 2.84 54.90
N TYR A 270 2.29 1.62 54.45
CA TYR A 270 1.89 0.37 55.12
C TYR A 270 2.45 0.27 56.55
N LYS A 271 3.57 0.94 56.84
CA LYS A 271 4.17 1.01 58.17
C LYS A 271 3.48 2.02 59.10
N GLU A 272 2.83 3.05 58.54
CA GLU A 272 2.08 4.08 59.29
C GLU A 272 0.57 3.78 59.38
N LEU A 273 -0.01 3.02 58.44
CA LEU A 273 -1.46 2.87 58.26
C LEU A 273 -2.07 1.64 58.97
N ASN A 274 -1.37 1.03 59.92
CA ASN A 274 -1.97 -0.03 60.75
C ASN A 274 -3.00 0.52 61.78
N ASN A 275 -3.31 1.83 61.73
CA ASN A 275 -4.24 2.50 62.65
C ASN A 275 -5.43 3.24 62.03
N ASN A 276 -5.63 3.26 60.70
CA ASN A 276 -6.86 3.83 60.13
C ASN A 276 -7.29 3.09 58.86
N TYR A 277 -8.31 2.24 59.01
CA TYR A 277 -9.07 1.67 57.91
C TYR A 277 -9.85 2.77 57.17
N GLN A 278 -10.01 2.59 55.86
CA GLN A 278 -10.77 3.40 54.90
C GLN A 278 -10.03 4.57 54.21
N HIS A 279 -9.08 4.21 53.35
CA HIS A 279 -8.99 4.90 52.05
C HIS A 279 -9.63 4.04 50.97
N GLU A 280 -10.78 4.50 50.48
CA GLU A 280 -11.53 3.93 49.38
C GLU A 280 -10.63 3.67 48.17
N ARG A 281 -10.56 2.40 47.77
CA ARG A 281 -9.95 1.96 46.50
C ARG A 281 -10.73 2.57 45.34
N ARG A 282 -10.30 3.74 44.87
CA ARG A 282 -10.91 4.60 43.83
C ARG A 282 -11.25 3.86 42.53
N TRP A 283 -10.44 2.87 42.15
CA TRP A 283 -10.69 2.00 40.99
C TRP A 283 -11.95 1.11 41.15
N LYS A 284 -12.38 0.79 42.38
CA LYS A 284 -13.62 0.02 42.61
C LYS A 284 -14.85 0.87 42.27
N CYS A 285 -14.76 2.20 42.34
CA CYS A 285 -15.84 3.10 41.92
C CYS A 285 -15.97 3.21 40.39
N ILE A 286 -14.93 2.85 39.62
CA ILE A 286 -14.99 2.80 38.15
C ILE A 286 -15.66 1.51 37.68
N LEU A 287 -15.56 0.44 38.48
CA LEU A 287 -16.13 -0.88 38.17
C LEU A 287 -17.63 -0.80 37.84
N ASP A 288 -18.38 0.07 38.53
CA ASP A 288 -19.82 0.24 38.31
C ASP A 288 -20.15 1.07 37.05
N ASP A 289 -19.28 2.00 36.65
CA ASP A 289 -19.46 2.82 35.44
C ASP A 289 -19.11 2.03 34.15
N VAL A 290 -18.21 1.04 34.23
CA VAL A 290 -17.79 0.17 33.10
C VAL A 290 -18.96 -0.65 32.52
N PHE A 291 -20.00 -0.91 33.32
CA PHE A 291 -21.17 -1.68 32.88
C PHE A 291 -22.33 -0.82 32.36
N THR A 292 -22.15 0.49 32.22
CA THR A 292 -23.18 1.34 31.62
C THR A 292 -23.31 1.08 30.12
N LEU A 293 -24.55 0.84 29.66
CA LEU A 293 -24.80 0.56 28.25
C LEU A 293 -24.76 1.85 27.41
N PRO A 294 -24.04 1.88 26.28
CA PRO A 294 -23.96 3.06 25.44
C PRO A 294 -25.28 3.36 24.75
N ALA A 295 -25.58 4.64 24.52
CA ALA A 295 -26.81 5.08 23.85
C ALA A 295 -26.93 4.56 22.39
N HIS A 296 -25.80 4.48 21.68
CA HIS A 296 -25.74 4.02 20.28
C HIS A 296 -24.91 2.73 20.13
N LYS A 297 -25.40 1.65 20.74
CA LYS A 297 -24.75 0.32 20.76
C LYS A 297 -24.40 -0.22 19.37
N SER A 298 -25.27 -0.01 18.37
CA SER A 298 -25.06 -0.48 17.00
C SER A 298 -23.97 0.30 16.28
N LEU A 299 -23.94 1.62 16.43
CA LEU A 299 -22.90 2.45 15.78
C LEU A 299 -21.54 2.21 16.44
N LEU A 300 -21.50 2.04 17.76
CA LEU A 300 -20.27 1.71 18.48
C LEU A 300 -19.74 0.32 18.08
N ALA A 301 -20.61 -0.70 18.09
CA ALA A 301 -20.21 -2.05 17.71
C ALA A 301 -19.84 -2.13 16.21
N ALA A 302 -20.56 -1.40 15.36
CA ALA A 302 -20.21 -1.26 13.96
C ALA A 302 -18.87 -0.56 13.79
N ALA A 303 -18.64 0.59 14.42
CA ALA A 303 -17.35 1.29 14.37
C ALA A 303 -16.20 0.43 14.91
N LEU A 304 -16.40 -0.33 15.98
CA LEU A 304 -15.41 -1.25 16.52
C LEU A 304 -15.10 -2.44 15.58
N GLY A 305 -16.09 -2.84 14.77
CA GLY A 305 -15.93 -3.88 13.76
C GLY A 305 -15.46 -3.37 12.39
N SER A 306 -15.76 -2.12 12.04
CA SER A 306 -15.59 -1.55 10.69
C SER A 306 -14.45 -0.52 10.59
N ALA A 307 -14.10 0.17 11.67
CA ALA A 307 -13.03 1.16 11.69
C ALA A 307 -11.73 0.44 12.12
N ASN A 308 -10.53 0.66 11.59
CA ASN A 308 -9.86 1.82 11.01
C ASN A 308 -9.85 3.12 11.85
N MET A 309 -10.45 3.15 13.05
CA MET A 309 -10.39 4.32 13.94
C MET A 309 -10.86 4.01 15.38
N THR A 310 -10.02 3.37 16.20
CA THR A 310 -9.57 3.81 17.55
C THR A 310 -8.83 2.68 18.33
N LEU A 311 -7.55 2.94 18.53
CA LEU A 311 -6.57 2.62 19.58
C LEU A 311 -6.44 1.27 20.31
N PHE A 312 -7.40 0.35 20.40
CA PHE A 312 -7.14 -0.94 21.09
C PHE A 312 -7.41 -2.18 20.23
N GLN A 313 -8.61 -2.33 19.66
CA GLN A 313 -8.94 -3.50 18.82
C GLN A 313 -8.51 -3.34 17.34
N CYS A 314 -8.61 -2.13 16.77
CA CYS A 314 -8.17 -1.81 15.39
C CYS A 314 -6.68 -2.08 15.16
N SER A 315 -5.93 -2.07 16.25
CA SER A 315 -4.49 -2.22 16.25
C SER A 315 -4.07 -3.65 15.90
N TRP A 316 -4.82 -4.70 16.27
CA TRP A 316 -4.41 -6.06 15.95
C TRP A 316 -4.67 -6.41 14.47
N GLN A 317 -5.79 -5.98 13.90
CA GLN A 317 -6.24 -6.40 12.55
C GLN A 317 -5.44 -5.75 11.40
N CYS A 318 -5.37 -4.41 11.38
CA CYS A 318 -4.73 -3.67 10.29
C CYS A 318 -3.21 -3.65 10.45
N ILE A 319 -2.70 -3.69 11.68
CA ILE A 319 -1.26 -3.74 11.93
C ILE A 319 -0.76 -5.18 11.79
N SER A 320 -1.50 -6.24 12.19
CA SER A 320 -1.06 -7.62 11.88
C SER A 320 -1.00 -7.86 10.38
N SER A 321 -2.00 -7.41 9.60
CA SER A 321 -1.96 -7.53 8.14
C SER A 321 -0.80 -6.76 7.52
N THR A 322 -0.58 -5.51 7.96
CA THR A 322 0.56 -4.71 7.50
C THR A 322 1.89 -5.32 7.95
N MET A 323 1.99 -5.86 9.16
CA MET A 323 3.18 -6.54 9.69
C MET A 323 3.50 -7.80 8.93
N VAL A 324 2.50 -8.63 8.60
CA VAL A 324 2.68 -9.83 7.78
C VAL A 324 3.22 -9.44 6.41
N ILE A 325 2.66 -8.40 5.77
CA ILE A 325 3.17 -7.89 4.50
C ILE A 325 4.60 -7.33 4.65
N LEU A 326 4.89 -6.58 5.71
CA LEU A 326 6.25 -6.08 5.92
C LEU A 326 7.27 -7.19 6.19
N ILE A 327 6.90 -8.21 6.95
CA ILE A 327 7.74 -9.39 7.20
C ILE A 327 8.02 -10.14 5.89
N LEU A 328 6.99 -10.37 5.08
CA LEU A 328 7.14 -10.96 3.74
C LEU A 328 8.02 -10.08 2.83
N GLY A 329 7.92 -8.76 2.95
CA GLY A 329 8.80 -7.79 2.29
C GLY A 329 10.25 -7.88 2.76
N VAL A 330 10.49 -8.04 4.06
CA VAL A 330 11.84 -8.23 4.65
C VAL A 330 12.46 -9.56 4.23
N ILE A 331 11.66 -10.62 4.10
CA ILE A 331 12.10 -11.93 3.57
C ILE A 331 12.47 -11.82 2.08
N GLY A 332 12.11 -10.73 1.39
CA GLY A 332 12.44 -10.49 -0.01
C GLY A 332 11.42 -11.09 -0.98
N MET A 333 10.20 -11.42 -0.52
CA MET A 333 9.15 -11.97 -1.40
C MET A 333 8.53 -10.93 -2.33
N PHE A 334 8.72 -9.63 -2.06
CA PHE A 334 8.19 -8.55 -2.87
C PHE A 334 9.30 -7.82 -3.62
N TYR A 335 9.36 -8.04 -4.93
CA TYR A 335 10.18 -7.24 -5.83
C TYR A 335 9.36 -6.05 -6.36
N PRO A 336 9.93 -4.84 -6.49
CA PRO A 336 9.21 -3.61 -6.85
C PRO A 336 8.50 -3.70 -8.21
N TYR A 337 9.02 -4.50 -9.13
CA TYR A 337 8.47 -4.67 -10.48
C TYR A 337 7.66 -5.96 -10.66
N ASN A 338 7.71 -6.89 -9.69
CA ASN A 338 6.78 -8.02 -9.65
C ASN A 338 5.68 -7.74 -8.61
N ARG A 339 4.60 -7.10 -9.05
CA ARG A 339 3.49 -6.67 -8.18
C ARG A 339 2.49 -7.77 -7.85
N VAL A 340 2.53 -8.90 -8.57
CA VAL A 340 1.57 -10.02 -8.42
C VAL A 340 1.63 -10.63 -7.00
N PRO A 341 2.80 -10.94 -6.42
CA PRO A 341 2.86 -11.49 -5.07
C PRO A 341 2.33 -10.52 -4.02
N LEU A 342 2.61 -9.21 -4.17
CA LEU A 342 2.13 -8.18 -3.25
C LEU A 342 0.61 -8.09 -3.24
N LEU A 343 -0.02 -8.00 -4.42
CA LEU A 343 -1.47 -7.93 -4.54
C LEU A 343 -2.15 -9.23 -4.08
N THR A 344 -1.54 -10.38 -4.37
CA THR A 344 -2.06 -11.68 -3.90
C THR A 344 -2.00 -11.77 -2.37
N ALA A 345 -0.89 -11.35 -1.76
CA ALA A 345 -0.75 -11.29 -0.32
C ALA A 345 -1.77 -10.32 0.32
N LEU A 346 -2.01 -9.16 -0.31
CA LEU A 346 -3.03 -8.20 0.12
C LEU A 346 -4.43 -8.80 0.09
N ILE A 347 -4.82 -9.48 -0.99
CA ILE A 347 -6.14 -10.12 -1.11
C ILE A 347 -6.31 -11.22 -0.07
N ILE A 348 -5.33 -12.13 0.06
CA ILE A 348 -5.38 -13.22 1.04
C ILE A 348 -5.49 -12.67 2.46
N THR A 349 -4.62 -11.72 2.81
CA THR A 349 -4.61 -11.13 4.15
C THR A 349 -5.93 -10.41 4.42
N TYR A 350 -6.46 -9.65 3.45
CA TYR A 350 -7.75 -9.00 3.56
C TYR A 350 -8.90 -10.00 3.82
N THR A 351 -8.96 -11.10 3.05
CA THR A 351 -10.01 -12.13 3.23
C THR A 351 -9.99 -12.75 4.62
N ILE A 352 -8.81 -13.08 5.16
CA ILE A 352 -8.67 -13.63 6.53
C ILE A 352 -9.13 -12.59 7.56
N THR A 353 -8.72 -11.33 7.38
CA THR A 353 -9.08 -10.26 8.32
C THR A 353 -10.58 -9.94 8.34
N SER A 354 -11.29 -10.14 7.23
CA SER A 354 -12.75 -9.93 7.17
C SER A 354 -13.52 -10.81 8.17
N SER A 355 -13.07 -12.04 8.41
CA SER A 355 -13.71 -12.95 9.38
C SER A 355 -13.63 -12.42 10.81
N VAL A 356 -12.47 -11.90 11.20
CA VAL A 356 -12.25 -11.35 12.54
C VAL A 356 -13.06 -10.07 12.74
N ALA A 357 -13.15 -9.22 11.72
CA ALA A 357 -13.98 -8.01 11.75
C ALA A 357 -15.48 -8.33 11.97
N GLY A 358 -16.00 -9.38 11.31
CA GLY A 358 -17.36 -9.85 11.53
C GLY A 358 -17.59 -10.37 12.96
N TYR A 359 -16.61 -11.12 13.50
CA TYR A 359 -16.64 -11.66 14.86
C TYR A 359 -16.67 -10.55 15.92
N THR A 360 -15.77 -9.58 15.83
CA THR A 360 -15.67 -8.48 16.82
C THR A 360 -16.91 -7.60 16.80
N ALA A 361 -17.40 -7.23 15.62
CA ALA A 361 -18.62 -6.43 15.45
C ALA A 361 -19.83 -7.07 16.13
N THR A 362 -20.01 -8.38 15.90
CA THR A 362 -21.17 -9.11 16.41
C THR A 362 -21.02 -9.43 17.90
N SER A 363 -19.84 -9.83 18.34
CA SER A 363 -19.55 -10.13 19.75
C SER A 363 -19.81 -8.92 20.64
N VAL A 364 -19.30 -7.74 20.26
CA VAL A 364 -19.51 -6.51 21.04
C VAL A 364 -20.97 -6.07 21.02
N TYR A 365 -21.65 -6.17 19.87
CA TYR A 365 -23.06 -5.83 19.76
C TYR A 365 -23.95 -6.74 20.63
N CYS A 366 -23.70 -8.05 20.62
CA CYS A 366 -24.41 -9.01 21.45
C CYS A 366 -24.09 -8.79 22.94
N TYR A 367 -22.84 -8.48 23.29
CA TYR A 367 -22.45 -8.15 24.68
C TYR A 367 -23.29 -7.00 25.26
N PHE A 368 -23.56 -5.95 24.48
CA PHE A 368 -24.45 -4.84 24.89
C PHE A 368 -25.96 -5.16 24.81
N GLY A 369 -26.33 -6.43 24.63
CA GLY A 369 -27.73 -6.88 24.57
C GLY A 369 -28.44 -6.57 23.25
N GLY A 370 -27.69 -6.43 22.15
CA GLY A 370 -28.25 -6.24 20.81
C GLY A 370 -28.79 -7.54 20.21
N THR A 371 -30.03 -7.54 19.74
CA THR A 371 -30.71 -8.72 19.16
C THR A 371 -30.55 -8.81 17.63
N ASN A 372 -30.54 -7.67 16.94
CA ASN A 372 -30.50 -7.58 15.48
C ASN A 372 -29.07 -7.61 14.92
N TRP A 373 -28.35 -8.71 15.20
CA TRP A 373 -26.93 -8.88 14.83
C TRP A 373 -26.67 -8.73 13.32
N LEU A 374 -27.59 -9.21 12.46
CA LEU A 374 -27.44 -9.11 11.00
C LEU A 374 -27.46 -7.66 10.50
N ARG A 375 -28.33 -6.80 11.07
CA ARG A 375 -28.39 -5.38 10.72
C ARG A 375 -27.12 -4.66 11.19
N ASN A 376 -26.61 -5.02 12.36
CA ASN A 376 -25.35 -4.48 12.86
C ASN A 376 -24.17 -4.89 11.96
N LEU A 377 -24.14 -6.14 11.51
CA LEU A 377 -23.12 -6.67 10.62
C LEU A 377 -23.17 -6.00 9.23
N LEU A 378 -24.37 -5.75 8.68
CA LEU A 378 -24.52 -4.99 7.43
C LEU A 378 -24.07 -3.54 7.59
N LEU A 379 -24.43 -2.88 8.70
CA LEU A 379 -23.97 -1.51 9.00
C LEU A 379 -22.44 -1.45 9.08
N THR A 380 -21.83 -2.44 9.73
CA THR A 380 -20.37 -2.58 9.85
C THR A 380 -19.71 -2.72 8.48
N GLY A 381 -20.26 -3.57 7.60
CA GLY A 381 -19.75 -3.70 6.23
C GLY A 381 -19.82 -2.38 5.47
N CYS A 382 -20.99 -1.73 5.46
CA CYS A 382 -21.22 -0.52 4.68
C CYS A 382 -20.49 0.73 5.21
N LEU A 383 -20.18 0.82 6.52
CA LEU A 383 -19.59 2.02 7.11
C LEU A 383 -18.23 2.37 6.50
N PHE A 384 -17.43 1.36 6.16
CA PHE A 384 -16.12 1.55 5.52
C PHE A 384 -16.15 1.32 4.01
N THR A 385 -16.81 0.25 3.54
CA THR A 385 -16.80 -0.08 2.11
C THR A 385 -17.65 0.89 1.28
N GLY A 386 -18.71 1.45 1.86
CA GLY A 386 -19.59 2.40 1.17
C GLY A 386 -18.86 3.68 0.74
N PRO A 387 -18.25 4.44 1.66
CA PRO A 387 -17.45 5.61 1.31
C PRO A 387 -16.29 5.30 0.37
N LEU A 388 -15.60 4.17 0.57
CA LEU A 388 -14.46 3.76 -0.27
C LEU A 388 -14.91 3.45 -1.71
N LEU A 389 -16.01 2.71 -1.88
CA LEU A 389 -16.55 2.41 -3.21
C LEU A 389 -17.08 3.69 -3.88
N PHE A 390 -17.67 4.60 -3.11
CA PHE A 390 -18.11 5.90 -3.63
C PHE A 390 -16.94 6.75 -4.13
N THR A 391 -15.87 6.91 -3.33
CA THR A 391 -14.68 7.66 -3.76
C THR A 391 -13.98 7.00 -4.93
N PHE A 392 -13.89 5.66 -4.94
CA PHE A 392 -13.37 4.90 -6.08
C PHE A 392 -14.18 5.15 -7.36
N CYS A 393 -15.51 5.05 -7.31
CA CYS A 393 -16.36 5.29 -8.46
C CYS A 393 -16.25 6.72 -9.00
N LEU A 394 -16.16 7.72 -8.12
CA LEU A 394 -15.94 9.11 -8.50
C LEU A 394 -14.58 9.29 -9.21
N LEU A 395 -13.49 8.83 -8.58
CA LEU A 395 -12.14 8.94 -9.14
C LEU A 395 -12.00 8.17 -10.45
N ASN A 396 -12.58 6.97 -10.55
CA ASN A 396 -12.56 6.18 -11.77
C ASN A 396 -13.36 6.84 -12.90
N SER A 397 -14.47 7.52 -12.57
CA SER A 397 -15.25 8.28 -13.55
C SER A 397 -14.43 9.45 -14.10
N ILE A 398 -13.74 10.20 -13.23
CA ILE A 398 -12.84 11.27 -13.64
C ILE A 398 -11.70 10.72 -14.51
N ALA A 399 -11.01 9.66 -14.06
CA ALA A 399 -9.94 9.03 -14.81
C ALA A 399 -10.40 8.56 -16.20
N SER A 400 -11.62 8.00 -16.29
CA SER A 400 -12.20 7.58 -17.57
C SER A 400 -12.50 8.74 -18.51
N THR A 401 -12.93 9.91 -17.99
CA THR A 401 -13.17 11.10 -18.83
C THR A 401 -11.88 11.62 -19.46
N TYR A 402 -10.76 11.56 -18.75
CA TYR A 402 -9.44 11.93 -19.27
C TYR A 402 -8.74 10.82 -20.06
N LYS A 403 -9.38 9.65 -20.27
CA LYS A 403 -8.79 8.46 -20.91
C LYS A 403 -7.46 8.03 -20.27
N ALA A 404 -7.28 8.27 -18.97
CA ALA A 404 -6.07 7.87 -18.27
C ALA A 404 -5.94 6.34 -18.22
N SER A 405 -4.72 5.81 -18.34
CA SER A 405 -4.43 4.37 -18.32
C SER A 405 -4.80 3.67 -17.01
N ILE A 406 -4.87 4.43 -15.91
CA ILE A 406 -5.28 3.96 -14.57
C ILE A 406 -6.80 3.73 -14.48
N ALA A 407 -7.58 4.28 -15.42
CA ALA A 407 -9.03 4.08 -15.44
C ALA A 407 -9.36 2.59 -15.63
N LEU A 408 -10.06 2.02 -14.66
CA LEU A 408 -10.47 0.62 -14.69
C LEU A 408 -11.76 0.47 -15.51
N PRO A 409 -11.78 -0.41 -16.53
CA PRO A 409 -12.98 -0.65 -17.32
C PRO A 409 -14.04 -1.36 -16.45
N LEU A 410 -15.32 -1.12 -16.77
CA LEU A 410 -16.45 -1.66 -16.00
C LEU A 410 -16.40 -3.18 -15.81
N ASN A 411 -15.94 -3.93 -16.82
CA ASN A 411 -15.79 -5.38 -16.74
C ASN A 411 -14.86 -5.81 -15.59
N THR A 412 -13.79 -5.06 -15.36
CA THR A 412 -12.84 -5.32 -14.27
C THR A 412 -13.45 -5.02 -12.91
N ILE A 413 -14.18 -3.92 -12.80
CA ILE A 413 -14.85 -3.53 -11.56
C ILE A 413 -15.86 -4.62 -11.15
N ILE A 414 -16.63 -5.13 -12.11
CA ILE A 414 -17.57 -6.24 -11.88
C ILE A 414 -16.83 -7.48 -11.37
N LYS A 415 -15.68 -7.85 -11.96
CA LYS A 415 -14.86 -8.98 -11.48
C LYS A 415 -14.41 -8.79 -10.04
N PHE A 416 -13.97 -7.59 -9.65
CA PHE A 416 -13.58 -7.31 -8.26
C PHE A 416 -14.75 -7.40 -7.29
N VAL A 417 -15.91 -6.88 -7.67
CA VAL A 417 -17.14 -7.00 -6.88
C VAL A 417 -17.52 -8.47 -6.70
N LEU A 418 -17.40 -9.29 -7.75
CA LEU A 418 -17.65 -10.73 -7.67
C LEU A 418 -16.67 -11.43 -6.73
N VAL A 419 -15.36 -11.18 -6.84
CA VAL A 419 -14.35 -11.75 -5.92
C VAL A 419 -14.65 -11.36 -4.48
N TRP A 420 -14.97 -10.08 -4.22
CA TRP A 420 -15.34 -9.62 -2.89
C TRP A 420 -16.61 -10.31 -2.37
N MET A 421 -17.64 -10.44 -3.21
CA MET A 421 -18.91 -11.11 -2.88
C MET A 421 -18.75 -12.61 -2.60
N PHE A 422 -17.90 -13.33 -3.33
CA PHE A 422 -17.73 -14.78 -3.18
C PHE A 422 -16.69 -15.18 -2.14
N PHE A 423 -15.66 -14.37 -1.90
CA PHE A 423 -14.60 -14.71 -0.95
C PHE A 423 -14.73 -13.96 0.37
N ALA A 424 -14.88 -12.63 0.35
CA ALA A 424 -14.87 -11.85 1.58
C ALA A 424 -16.22 -11.91 2.31
N THR A 425 -17.36 -11.79 1.61
CA THR A 425 -18.68 -11.74 2.24
C THR A 425 -19.05 -13.01 3.01
N PRO A 426 -18.81 -14.25 2.51
CA PRO A 426 -19.16 -15.46 3.27
C PRO A 426 -18.32 -15.61 4.53
N LEU A 427 -17.01 -15.34 4.44
CA LEU A 427 -16.09 -15.34 5.59
C LEU A 427 -16.48 -14.29 6.62
N TYR A 428 -16.87 -13.10 6.17
CA TYR A 428 -17.36 -12.01 7.00
C TYR A 428 -18.64 -12.41 7.79
N LEU A 429 -19.62 -13.01 7.11
CA LEU A 429 -20.85 -13.51 7.74
C LEU A 429 -20.57 -14.65 8.73
N LEU A 430 -19.64 -15.54 8.38
CA LEU A 430 -19.21 -16.65 9.21
C LEU A 430 -18.57 -16.17 10.52
N GLY A 431 -17.69 -15.17 10.42
CA GLY A 431 -17.15 -14.48 11.59
C GLY A 431 -18.25 -13.90 12.50
N GLY A 432 -19.24 -13.23 11.91
CA GLY A 432 -20.40 -12.72 12.64
C GLY A 432 -21.22 -13.82 13.33
N PHE A 433 -21.43 -14.94 12.66
CA PHE A 433 -22.15 -16.09 13.24
C PHE A 433 -21.40 -16.69 14.45
N ILE A 434 -20.08 -16.86 14.34
CA ILE A 434 -19.24 -17.34 15.46
C ILE A 434 -19.30 -16.34 16.63
N GLY A 435 -19.23 -15.03 16.36
CA GLY A 435 -19.30 -13.99 17.38
C GLY A 435 -20.63 -13.96 18.12
N LYS A 436 -21.73 -14.30 17.45
CA LYS A 436 -23.03 -14.48 18.10
C LYS A 436 -23.02 -15.71 19.01
N SER A 437 -22.58 -16.86 18.49
CA SER A 437 -22.60 -18.12 19.24
C SER A 437 -21.80 -18.03 20.54
N SER A 438 -20.59 -17.49 20.49
CA SER A 438 -19.72 -17.36 21.66
C SER A 438 -20.32 -16.49 22.76
N GLN A 439 -20.97 -15.39 22.39
CA GLN A 439 -21.62 -14.51 23.37
C GLN A 439 -22.93 -15.06 23.91
N THR A 440 -23.61 -15.94 23.17
CA THR A 440 -24.82 -16.59 23.66
C THR A 440 -24.49 -17.52 24.84
N GLU A 441 -23.35 -18.21 24.78
CA GLU A 441 -22.82 -19.05 25.87
C GLU A 441 -22.38 -18.20 27.07
N VAL A 442 -21.66 -17.10 26.83
CA VAL A 442 -21.21 -16.18 27.89
C VAL A 442 -22.37 -15.45 28.56
N GLN A 443 -23.41 -15.06 27.81
CA GLN A 443 -24.62 -14.47 28.37
C GLN A 443 -25.43 -15.47 29.20
N ALA A 444 -25.53 -16.73 28.78
CA ALA A 444 -26.20 -17.77 29.57
C ALA A 444 -25.50 -18.01 30.92
N GLN A 445 -24.16 -17.96 30.97
CA GLN A 445 -23.39 -18.04 32.21
C GLN A 445 -23.46 -16.74 33.04
N SER A 446 -23.42 -15.58 32.37
CA SER A 446 -23.51 -14.27 33.01
C SER A 446 -24.89 -13.97 33.59
N GLN A 447 -25.98 -14.52 33.06
CA GLN A 447 -27.33 -14.29 33.58
C GLN A 447 -27.47 -14.90 34.98
N ASN A 448 -26.97 -16.13 35.18
CA ASN A 448 -26.94 -16.80 36.48
C ASN A 448 -26.10 -16.01 37.52
N ASN A 449 -24.94 -15.48 37.12
CA ASN A 449 -24.09 -14.68 38.02
C ASN A 449 -24.58 -13.22 38.20
N LYS A 450 -25.33 -12.66 37.23
CA LYS A 450 -25.87 -11.29 37.32
C LYS A 450 -27.07 -11.20 38.24
N ASP A 451 -27.90 -12.24 38.34
CA ASP A 451 -29.01 -12.27 39.29
C ASP A 451 -28.48 -12.42 40.72
N GLU A 452 -27.40 -13.17 40.91
CA GLU A 452 -26.66 -13.29 42.18
C GLU A 452 -25.94 -11.97 42.57
N LEU A 453 -25.31 -11.29 41.60
CA LEU A 453 -24.61 -10.02 41.82
C LEU A 453 -25.57 -8.82 41.97
N LYS A 454 -26.70 -8.80 41.24
CA LYS A 454 -27.77 -7.80 41.42
C LYS A 454 -28.43 -7.91 42.79
N ALA A 455 -28.61 -9.13 43.31
CA ALA A 455 -29.08 -9.33 44.68
C ALA A 455 -28.10 -8.71 45.71
N SER A 456 -26.80 -8.76 45.43
CA SER A 456 -25.75 -8.19 46.29
C SER A 456 -25.50 -6.68 46.09
N LEU A 457 -26.00 -6.05 45.02
CA LEU A 457 -25.76 -4.64 44.64
C LEU A 457 -26.97 -3.72 44.84
N THR A 458 -28.06 -4.19 45.44
CA THR A 458 -29.27 -3.40 45.74
C THR A 458 -29.06 -2.20 46.68
N GLY A 459 -27.84 -1.97 47.17
CA GLY A 459 -27.49 -0.89 48.10
C GLY A 459 -26.90 0.40 47.51
N VAL A 460 -26.47 0.47 46.25
CA VAL A 460 -25.72 1.65 45.76
C VAL A 460 -26.28 2.17 44.42
N LYS A 461 -27.35 2.96 44.50
CA LYS A 461 -27.80 3.83 43.41
C LYS A 461 -27.31 5.25 43.67
N ALA A 462 -26.14 5.59 43.15
CA ALA A 462 -25.77 6.98 42.94
C ALA A 462 -24.91 7.09 41.69
N SER A 463 -25.54 7.36 40.53
CA SER A 463 -24.82 7.81 39.34
C SER A 463 -24.06 9.07 39.72
N ARG A 464 -22.73 9.00 39.73
CA ARG A 464 -21.85 10.09 40.12
C ARG A 464 -21.99 11.23 39.10
N LYS A 465 -22.12 12.48 39.56
CA LYS A 465 -21.94 13.66 38.68
C LYS A 465 -20.49 13.68 38.21
N ILE A 466 -20.29 13.50 36.91
CA ILE A 466 -18.97 13.59 36.25
C ILE A 466 -18.36 14.94 36.63
N LEU A 467 -17.18 14.93 37.26
CA LEU A 467 -16.44 16.14 37.58
C LEU A 467 -16.14 16.87 36.27
N LYS A 468 -16.51 18.14 36.15
CA LYS A 468 -16.17 18.93 34.97
C LYS A 468 -14.66 19.09 34.92
N VAL A 469 -14.03 18.34 34.02
CA VAL A 469 -12.60 18.42 33.74
C VAL A 469 -12.29 19.84 33.25
N PRO A 470 -11.23 20.50 33.75
CA PRO A 470 -10.86 21.84 33.28
C PRO A 470 -10.61 21.84 31.74
N ARG A 471 -10.95 22.93 31.06
CA ARG A 471 -10.99 23.00 29.57
C ARG A 471 -9.67 22.62 28.86
N PHE A 472 -8.52 22.79 29.51
CA PHE A 472 -7.21 22.40 28.95
C PHE A 472 -6.93 20.89 29.05
N MET A 473 -7.67 20.17 29.89
CA MET A 473 -7.68 18.70 30.00
C MET A 473 -8.85 18.08 29.21
N CYS A 474 -9.44 18.83 28.27
CA CYS A 474 -10.39 18.26 27.31
C CYS A 474 -9.68 17.27 26.36
N TYR A 475 -10.45 16.35 25.80
CA TYR A 475 -9.95 15.25 24.97
C TYR A 475 -9.13 15.71 23.76
N LEU A 476 -9.46 16.84 23.12
CA LEU A 476 -8.74 17.33 21.92
C LEU A 476 -7.29 17.77 22.21
N PRO A 477 -7.00 18.70 23.15
CA PRO A 477 -5.62 19.03 23.53
C PRO A 477 -4.82 17.81 24.01
N GLN A 478 -5.45 16.89 24.74
CA GLN A 478 -4.78 15.67 25.21
C GLN A 478 -4.44 14.72 24.06
N MET A 479 -5.33 14.54 23.09
CA MET A 479 -5.06 13.76 21.87
C MET A 479 -3.92 14.38 21.05
N ALA A 480 -3.89 15.71 20.93
CA ALA A 480 -2.82 16.41 20.23
C ALA A 480 -1.46 16.22 20.95
N LEU A 481 -1.41 16.44 22.27
CA LEU A 481 -0.19 16.26 23.08
C LEU A 481 0.33 14.82 23.05
N ALA A 482 -0.57 13.83 23.13
CA ALA A 482 -0.22 12.42 23.03
C ALA A 482 0.24 12.03 21.61
N GLY A 483 -0.22 12.74 20.58
CA GLY A 483 0.08 12.48 19.17
C GLY A 483 1.41 13.06 18.67
N ILE A 484 1.96 14.09 19.31
CA ILE A 484 3.19 14.77 18.86
C ILE A 484 4.39 13.81 18.80
N PHE A 485 4.59 13.00 19.86
CA PHE A 485 5.69 12.04 19.92
C PHE A 485 5.61 10.92 18.88
N PRO A 486 4.49 10.17 18.74
CA PRO A 486 4.38 9.17 17.69
C PRO A 486 4.42 9.79 16.28
N PHE A 487 3.95 11.03 16.11
CA PHE A 487 4.05 11.74 14.84
C PHE A 487 5.51 12.08 14.49
N SER A 488 6.30 12.59 15.43
CA SER A 488 7.74 12.86 15.22
C SER A 488 8.45 11.58 14.74
N ALA A 489 8.24 10.47 15.47
CA ALA A 489 8.86 9.19 15.17
C ALA A 489 8.52 8.64 13.77
N ILE A 490 7.29 8.82 13.29
CA ILE A 490 6.86 8.28 11.98
C ILE A 490 7.00 9.27 10.81
N CYS A 491 7.20 10.57 11.06
CA CYS A 491 7.11 11.62 10.03
C CYS A 491 8.05 11.37 8.83
N VAL A 492 9.29 10.95 9.08
CA VAL A 492 10.27 10.65 8.02
C VAL A 492 9.87 9.42 7.19
N GLU A 493 9.31 8.40 7.83
CA GLU A 493 8.83 7.23 7.09
C GLU A 493 7.53 7.56 6.32
N LEU A 494 6.66 8.38 6.90
CA LEU A 494 5.43 8.82 6.24
C LEU A 494 5.75 9.63 4.98
N SER A 495 6.76 10.50 4.98
CA SER A 495 7.17 11.23 3.78
C SER A 495 7.66 10.29 2.68
N SER A 496 8.41 9.24 3.04
CA SER A 496 8.84 8.18 2.11
C SER A 496 7.67 7.40 1.54
N VAL A 497 6.69 7.04 2.38
CA VAL A 497 5.47 6.34 1.96
C VAL A 497 4.63 7.22 1.04
N VAL A 498 4.48 8.51 1.35
CA VAL A 498 3.77 9.48 0.50
C VAL A 498 4.48 9.61 -0.84
N TYR A 499 5.81 9.73 -0.86
CA TYR A 499 6.58 9.81 -2.10
C TYR A 499 6.37 8.58 -3.00
N SER A 500 6.29 7.40 -2.38
CA SER A 500 5.98 6.16 -3.10
C SER A 500 4.51 6.07 -3.54
N LEU A 501 3.57 6.58 -2.75
CA LEU A 501 2.15 6.63 -3.09
C LEU A 501 1.90 7.47 -4.35
N TRP A 502 2.64 8.56 -4.52
CA TRP A 502 2.59 9.41 -5.72
C TRP A 502 3.38 8.84 -6.91
N GLY A 503 3.99 7.65 -6.77
CA GLY A 503 4.62 6.92 -7.86
C GLY A 503 5.99 7.44 -8.27
N TYR A 504 6.65 8.28 -7.47
CA TYR A 504 7.99 8.79 -7.79
C TYR A 504 9.08 7.74 -7.57
N GLU A 505 8.98 6.97 -6.49
CA GLU A 505 9.94 5.90 -6.18
C GLU A 505 9.24 4.66 -5.61
N ASN A 506 9.84 3.50 -5.80
CA ASN A 506 9.39 2.28 -5.16
C ASN A 506 9.84 2.26 -3.70
N TYR A 507 8.91 2.06 -2.76
CA TYR A 507 9.25 1.93 -1.35
C TYR A 507 9.99 0.62 -1.08
N THR A 508 11.30 0.70 -0.79
CA THR A 508 12.17 -0.47 -0.53
C THR A 508 12.57 -0.61 0.95
N GLN A 509 12.15 0.33 1.80
CA GLN A 509 12.67 0.49 3.16
C GLN A 509 11.82 -0.25 4.21
N TYR A 510 11.43 -1.50 3.91
CA TYR A 510 10.50 -2.29 4.73
C TYR A 510 10.98 -2.49 6.18
N VAL A 511 12.28 -2.71 6.38
CA VAL A 511 12.87 -2.90 7.72
C VAL A 511 12.67 -1.66 8.59
N ARG A 512 12.90 -0.46 8.05
CA ARG A 512 12.77 0.79 8.82
C ARG A 512 11.32 1.10 9.16
N PHE A 513 10.40 0.84 8.24
CA PHE A 513 8.97 0.96 8.53
C PHE A 513 8.54 -0.02 9.64
N LEU A 514 9.04 -1.25 9.58
CA LEU A 514 8.72 -2.27 10.56
C LEU A 514 9.20 -1.88 11.96
N THR A 515 10.45 -1.41 12.08
CA THR A 515 11.03 -0.99 13.37
C THR A 515 10.31 0.23 13.94
N THR A 516 10.00 1.23 13.13
CA THR A 516 9.26 2.43 13.59
C THR A 516 7.84 2.08 14.06
N LEU A 517 7.14 1.17 13.38
CA LEU A 517 5.83 0.69 13.83
C LEU A 517 5.91 -0.08 15.15
N ILE A 518 6.93 -0.92 15.35
CA ILE A 518 7.16 -1.62 16.63
C ILE A 518 7.44 -0.62 17.75
N LEU A 519 8.30 0.38 17.52
CA LEU A 519 8.59 1.43 18.49
C LEU A 519 7.33 2.22 18.85
N LEU A 520 6.48 2.54 17.87
CA LEU A 520 5.21 3.22 18.09
C LEU A 520 4.24 2.41 18.94
N ARG A 521 4.28 1.06 18.84
CA ARG A 521 3.51 0.17 19.72
C ARG A 521 3.96 0.24 21.16
N ILE A 522 5.27 0.17 21.37
CA ILE A 522 5.88 0.27 22.69
C ILE A 522 5.49 1.61 23.31
N HIS A 523 5.65 2.72 22.57
CA HIS A 523 5.23 4.04 23.01
C HIS A 523 3.73 4.14 23.31
N GLY A 524 2.87 3.64 22.42
CA GLY A 524 1.41 3.70 22.62
C GLY A 524 0.93 2.90 23.83
N LEU A 525 1.48 1.70 24.04
CA LEU A 525 1.16 0.87 25.20
C LEU A 525 1.62 1.56 26.51
N HIS A 526 2.81 2.16 26.50
CA HIS A 526 3.38 2.83 27.66
C HIS A 526 2.77 4.20 27.94
N LEU A 527 2.25 4.91 26.94
CA LEU A 527 1.48 6.13 27.13
C LEU A 527 0.12 5.84 27.73
N LEU A 528 -0.49 4.67 27.50
CA LEU A 528 -1.79 4.30 28.08
C LEU A 528 -1.70 3.92 29.57
N CYS A 529 -0.62 3.25 30.00
CA CYS A 529 -0.42 2.84 31.40
C CYS A 529 -0.56 3.96 32.45
N PRO A 530 0.14 5.11 32.35
CA PRO A 530 0.02 6.17 33.33
C PRO A 530 -1.33 6.89 33.28
N PHE A 531 -2.08 6.83 32.18
CA PHE A 531 -3.45 7.37 32.13
C PHE A 531 -4.47 6.46 32.80
N LEU A 532 -4.23 5.14 32.82
CA LEU A 532 -5.05 4.18 33.57
C LEU A 532 -4.80 4.26 35.09
N ASP A 533 -3.61 4.67 35.52
CA ASP A 533 -3.27 4.84 36.95
C ASP A 533 -3.72 6.19 37.54
N VAL A 534 -4.03 7.19 36.71
CA VAL A 534 -4.47 8.54 37.14
C VAL A 534 -5.98 8.63 37.35
N TRP A 535 -6.74 7.62 36.92
CA TRP A 535 -8.19 7.48 37.17
C TRP A 535 -8.44 6.36 38.18
#